data_AF-G6YFI1-F1
#
_entry.id   AF-G6YFI1-F1
#
_cell.length_a   1.000
_cell.length_b   1.000
_cell.length_c   1.000
_cell.angle_alpha   90.00
_cell.angle_beta   90.00
_cell.angle_gamma   90.00
#
_symmetry.space_group_name_H-M   'P 1'
#
loop_
_entity.id
_entity.type
_entity.pdbx_description
1 polymer ?
#
loop_
_entity_poly.entity_id
_entity_poly.type
_entity_poly.pdbx_seq_one_letter_code
_entity_poly.pdbx_strand_id
1 'polypeptide(L)' 'MTGAAMGNGGLAFNADIMPLLQNGPTLKINAVAVDSGQPISFSLNGFGGALARTAELSAD' A
#
# COMPACT_ATOMS: atom_id res chain seq x y z
N MET A 1 -7.91 -8.80 -25.71
CA MET A 1 -7.03 -8.13 -24.72
C MET A 1 -7.19 -8.89 -23.41
N THR A 2 -6.29 -9.84 -23.15
CA THR A 2 -6.34 -10.70 -21.97
C THR A 2 -6.00 -9.86 -20.74
N GLY A 3 -6.98 -9.68 -19.84
CA GLY A 3 -6.73 -9.11 -18.53
C GLY A 3 -5.70 -9.97 -17.81
N ALA A 4 -4.58 -9.36 -17.41
CA ALA A 4 -3.61 -10.04 -16.57
C ALA A 4 -4.32 -10.39 -15.26
N ALA A 5 -4.51 -11.69 -15.02
CA ALA A 5 -4.83 -12.18 -13.70
C ALA A 5 -3.70 -11.73 -12.76
N MET A 6 -3.98 -10.77 -11.90
CA MET A 6 -3.11 -10.43 -10.78
C MET A 6 -3.03 -11.69 -9.92
N GLY A 7 -1.88 -12.37 -9.96
CA GLY A 7 -1.64 -13.57 -9.17
C GLY A 7 -1.95 -13.30 -7.69
N ASN A 8 -2.59 -14.26 -7.04
CA ASN A 8 -2.98 -14.22 -5.63
C ASN A 8 -1.78 -14.35 -4.68
N GLY A 9 -0.75 -13.53 -4.89
CA GLY A 9 0.38 -13.36 -3.97
C GLY A 9 0.17 -12.06 -3.21
N GLY A 10 -0.12 -12.15 -1.92
CA GLY A 10 -0.28 -10.97 -1.06
C GLY A 10 0.94 -10.06 -1.16
N LEU A 11 0.71 -8.75 -1.21
CA LEU A 11 1.77 -7.76 -1.14
C LEU A 11 2.34 -7.74 0.29
N ALA A 12 3.64 -7.98 0.43
CA ALA A 12 4.34 -7.86 1.69
C ALA A 12 5.41 -6.77 1.58
N PHE A 13 5.45 -5.86 2.55
CA PHE A 13 6.50 -4.84 2.66
C PHE A 13 7.54 -5.32 3.66
N ASN A 14 8.81 -5.24 3.27
CA ASN A 14 9.91 -5.62 4.16
C ASN A 14 10.22 -4.49 5.16
N ALA A 15 11.11 -4.77 6.12
CA ALA A 15 11.50 -3.84 7.16
C ALA A 15 12.13 -2.54 6.62
N ASP A 16 12.73 -2.55 5.43
CA ASP A 16 13.34 -1.35 4.83
C ASP A 16 12.28 -0.39 4.26
N ILE A 17 11.16 -0.93 3.78
CA ILE A 17 10.07 -0.14 3.18
C ILE A 17 9.08 0.37 4.24
N MET A 18 8.91 -0.34 5.35
CA MET A 18 7.95 0.03 6.40
C MET A 18 8.15 1.46 6.95
N PRO A 19 9.38 1.93 7.26
CA PRO A 19 9.62 3.32 7.68
C PRO A 19 9.21 4.33 6.61
N LEU A 20 9.37 4.00 5.33
CA LEU A 20 8.99 4.87 4.21
C LEU A 20 7.46 4.96 4.10
N LEU A 21 6.74 3.88 4.35
CA LEU A 21 5.28 3.88 4.36
C LEU A 21 4.70 4.64 5.57
N GLN A 22 5.32 4.51 6.74
CA GLN A 22 4.90 5.20 7.97
C GLN A 22 5.03 6.72 7.89
N ASN A 23 6.09 7.20 7.21
CA ASN A 23 6.44 8.62 7.17
C ASN A 23 6.13 9.30 5.83
N GLY A 24 5.91 8.50 4.78
CA GLY A 24 5.62 9.01 3.44
C GLY A 24 4.19 9.53 3.32
N PRO A 25 3.94 10.54 2.46
CA PRO A 25 2.58 11.03 2.21
C PRO A 25 1.79 10.15 1.22
N THR A 26 2.46 9.36 0.37
CA THR A 26 1.83 8.67 -0.75
C THR A 26 2.60 7.43 -1.18
N LEU A 27 1.90 6.32 -1.47
CA LEU A 27 2.43 5.15 -2.18
C LEU A 27 2.03 5.25 -3.65
N LYS A 28 3.01 5.42 -4.54
CA LYS A 28 2.79 5.45 -5.99
C LYS A 28 2.97 4.05 -6.58
N ILE A 29 2.02 3.63 -7.41
CA ILE A 29 2.12 2.38 -8.15
C ILE A 29 2.43 2.73 -9.61
N ASN A 30 3.38 2.04 -10.20
CA ASN A 30 3.67 2.18 -11.63
C ASN A 30 2.61 1.45 -12.47
N ALA A 31 1.40 1.97 -12.44
CA ALA A 31 0.23 1.46 -13.17
C ALA A 31 -0.76 2.61 -13.43
N VAL A 32 -1.63 2.41 -14.41
CA VAL A 32 -2.73 3.32 -14.74
C VAL A 32 -4.06 2.61 -14.58
N ALA A 33 -5.07 3.32 -14.09
CA ALA A 33 -6.43 2.81 -14.03
C ALA A 33 -6.99 2.67 -15.47
N VAL A 34 -7.54 1.51 -15.79
CA VAL A 34 -7.91 1.15 -17.18
C VAL A 34 -9.06 2.00 -17.72
N ASP A 35 -9.95 2.45 -16.85
CA ASP A 35 -11.15 3.23 -17.17
C ASP A 35 -10.83 4.73 -17.38
N SER A 36 -9.90 5.28 -16.59
CA SER A 36 -9.61 6.71 -16.56
C SER A 36 -8.25 7.09 -17.16
N GLY A 37 -7.38 6.10 -17.39
CA GLY A 37 -6.00 6.31 -17.82
C GLY A 37 -5.12 7.04 -16.79
N GLN A 38 -5.62 7.31 -15.59
CA GLN A 38 -4.91 8.09 -14.58
C GLN A 38 -3.91 7.21 -13.80
N PRO A 39 -2.77 7.77 -13.36
CA PRO A 39 -1.84 7.07 -12.48
C PRO A 39 -2.52 6.62 -11.18
N ILE A 40 -2.14 5.45 -10.68
CA ILE A 40 -2.63 4.92 -9.40
C ILE A 40 -1.72 5.39 -8.26
N SER A 41 -2.32 6.05 -7.26
CA SER A 41 -1.62 6.47 -6.04
C SER A 41 -2.52 6.35 -4.82
N PHE A 42 -1.95 5.93 -3.69
CA PHE A 42 -2.65 5.82 -2.41
C PHE A 42 -2.12 6.86 -1.42
N SER A 43 -3.03 7.58 -0.76
CA SER A 43 -2.69 8.42 0.39
C SER A 43 -2.26 7.54 1.57
N LEU A 44 -1.17 7.93 2.24
CA LEU A 44 -0.68 7.24 3.44
C LEU A 44 -0.97 8.03 4.73
N ASN A 45 -1.79 9.09 4.65
CA ASN A 45 -2.21 9.85 5.81
C ASN A 45 -2.90 8.94 6.83
N GLY A 46 -2.35 8.86 8.04
CA GLY A 46 -2.86 8.01 9.12
C GLY A 46 -2.35 6.57 9.10
N PHE A 47 -1.59 6.14 8.08
CA PHE A 47 -1.06 4.78 7.99
C PHE A 47 -0.18 4.42 9.20
N GLY A 48 0.77 5.29 9.58
CA GLY A 48 1.64 5.06 10.74
C GLY A 48 0.87 4.89 12.06
N GLY A 49 -0.17 5.70 12.27
CA GLY A 49 -1.02 5.59 13.46
C GLY A 49 -1.86 4.32 13.48
N ALA A 50 -2.46 3.94 12.34
CA ALA A 50 -3.21 2.69 12.22
C ALA A 50 -2.33 1.45 12.44
N LEU A 51 -1.09 1.50 11.95
CA LEU A 51 -0.12 0.43 12.16
C LEU A 51 0.29 0.31 13.64
N ALA A 52 0.55 1.43 14.32
CA ALA A 52 0.83 1.42 15.76
C ALA A 52 -0.35 0.83 16.56
N ARG A 53 -1.58 1.24 16.23
CA ARG A 53 -2.79 0.68 16.84
C ARG A 53 -2.95 -0.82 16.58
N THR A 54 -2.56 -1.30 15.41
CA THR A 54 -2.58 -2.74 15.09
C THR A 54 -1.61 -3.52 15.98
N ALA A 55 -0.42 -2.96 16.23
CA ALA A 55 0.56 -3.57 17.14
C ALA A 55 0.03 -3.63 18.58
N GLU A 56 -0.63 -2.57 19.07
CA GLU A 56 -1.30 -2.58 20.38
C GLU A 56 -2.37 -3.67 20.49
N LEU A 57 -3.25 -3.77 19.48
CA LEU A 57 -4.34 -4.74 19.46
C LEU A 57 -3.88 -6.19 19.28
N SER A 58 -2.68 -6.41 18.73
CA SER A 58 -2.13 -7.76 18.54
C SER A 58 -1.39 -8.28 19.78
N ALA A 59 -1.13 -7.40 20.74
CA ALA A 59 -0.45 -7.73 21.99
C ALA A 59 -1.43 -8.01 23.15
N ASP A 60 -2.72 -7.79 22.93
CA ASP A 60 -3.85 -8.12 23.82
C ASP A 60 -4.38 -9.53 23.51
#